data_AF-A0A820JLN1-F1
#
_entry.id   AF-A0A820JLN1-F1
#
_cell.length_a   1.000
_cell.length_b   1.000
_cell.length_c   1.000
_cell.angle_alpha   90.00
_cell.angle_beta   90.00
_cell.angle_gamma   90.00
#
_symmetry.space_group_name_H-M   'P 1'
#
loop_
_entity.id
_entity.type
_entity.pdbx_description
1 polymer ?
#
loop_
_entity_poly.entity_id
_entity_poly.type
_entity_poly.pdbx_seq_one_letter_code
_entity_poly.pdbx_strand_id
1 'polypeptide(L)'
;MSISIGQRSQSSQPSWNLTIDSRIVVVTGSMSIGAVIVQFMNYLDMSEDLSDHALWCSTANIWLTNTTWTLDQYGIQSDANLTFTTKHKFIRLQLPDLRILSLRVDFSVSVFASICKLCKDLGIRHAEELSFLRLPIVSHHTNECYTSPRHRQQNFSNTLNRHHSIGDSLANNSSTFSPTTPKLRSNNSTFHKQRSISNLSKSLNSLTIND
;
A
#
# COMPACT_ATOMS: atom_id res chain seq x y z
N MET A 1 59.80 20.47 -21.85
CA MET A 1 59.25 20.83 -20.52
C MET A 1 58.31 19.70 -20.11
N SER A 2 58.79 18.78 -19.28
CA SER A 2 58.02 17.59 -18.88
C SER A 2 57.22 17.92 -17.63
N ILE A 3 55.90 17.86 -17.73
CA ILE A 3 54.98 18.15 -16.63
C ILE A 3 54.85 16.87 -15.81
N SER A 4 55.47 16.85 -14.63
CA SER A 4 55.38 15.74 -13.69
C SER A 4 53.98 15.72 -13.09
N ILE A 5 53.17 14.73 -13.45
CA ILE A 5 51.84 14.52 -12.86
C ILE A 5 52.08 14.04 -11.43
N GLY A 6 51.85 14.95 -10.47
CA GLY A 6 51.94 14.67 -9.05
C GLY A 6 51.04 13.49 -8.69
N GLN A 7 51.66 12.44 -8.14
CA GLN A 7 50.97 11.32 -7.52
C GLN A 7 50.07 11.88 -6.41
N ARG A 8 48.76 11.90 -6.66
CA ARG A 8 47.76 12.25 -5.65
C ARG A 8 47.84 11.19 -4.56
N SER A 9 48.43 11.55 -3.41
CA SER A 9 48.48 10.72 -2.22
C SER A 9 47.06 10.28 -1.89
N GLN A 10 46.77 8.98 -2.02
CA GLN A 10 45.54 8.40 -1.48
C GLN A 10 45.62 8.53 0.04
N SER A 11 44.97 9.57 0.58
CA SER A 11 44.68 9.63 2.01
C SER A 11 43.89 8.37 2.34
N SER A 12 44.45 7.46 3.14
CA SER A 12 43.73 6.34 3.72
C SER A 12 42.64 6.91 4.61
N GLN A 13 41.43 7.04 4.06
CA GLN A 13 40.29 7.54 4.81
C GLN A 13 40.00 6.57 5.96
N PRO A 14 39.63 7.07 7.15
CA PRO A 14 39.30 6.21 8.27
C PRO A 14 38.07 5.36 7.91
N SER A 15 38.26 4.05 7.91
CA SER A 15 37.17 3.09 7.80
C SER A 15 36.66 2.72 9.19
N TRP A 16 35.38 2.38 9.27
CA TRP A 16 34.72 1.99 10.50
C TRP A 16 33.68 0.89 10.25
N ASN A 17 33.27 0.22 11.33
CA ASN A 17 32.35 -0.90 11.29
C ASN A 17 30.91 -0.40 11.43
N LEU A 18 30.08 -0.69 10.43
CA LEU A 18 28.65 -0.41 10.41
C LEU A 18 27.86 -1.70 10.56
N THR A 19 26.83 -1.70 11.41
CA THR A 19 25.97 -2.87 11.60
C THR A 19 24.72 -2.77 10.73
N ILE A 20 24.53 -3.75 9.84
CA ILE A 20 23.36 -3.91 8.96
C ILE A 20 22.76 -5.30 9.19
N ASP A 21 21.52 -5.39 9.64
CA ASP A 21 20.83 -6.67 9.93
C ASP A 21 21.68 -7.67 10.74
N SER A 22 22.29 -7.21 11.83
CA SER A 22 23.18 -7.99 12.70
C SER A 22 24.48 -8.48 12.03
N ARG A 23 24.87 -7.89 10.90
CA ARG A 23 26.14 -8.15 10.21
C ARG A 23 27.00 -6.89 10.20
N ILE A 24 28.31 -7.07 10.30
CA ILE A 24 29.26 -5.95 10.31
C ILE A 24 29.82 -5.76 8.90
N VAL A 25 29.73 -4.53 8.39
CA VAL A 25 30.31 -4.11 7.11
C VAL A 25 31.31 -2.99 7.39
N VAL A 26 32.52 -3.12 6.84
CA VAL A 26 33.53 -2.06 6.90
C VAL A 26 33.19 -1.02 5.83
N VAL A 27 32.94 0.21 6.28
CA VAL A 27 32.55 1.33 5.42
C VAL A 27 33.39 2.56 5.72
N THR A 28 33.35 3.53 4.81
CA THR A 28 33.96 4.85 4.97
C THR A 28 32.86 5.91 4.89
N GLY A 29 32.98 7.03 5.62
CA GLY A 29 31.96 8.11 5.63
C GLY A 29 31.66 8.71 4.25
N SER A 30 32.62 8.63 3.32
CA SER A 30 32.49 9.07 1.93
C SER A 30 31.75 8.09 1.00
N MET A 31 31.43 6.88 1.48
CA MET A 31 30.69 5.90 0.67
C MET A 31 29.24 6.35 0.53
N SER A 32 28.72 6.24 -0.70
CA SER A 32 27.30 6.47 -0.97
C SER A 32 26.45 5.32 -0.45
N ILE A 33 25.20 5.59 -0.10
CA ILE A 33 24.25 4.56 0.34
C ILE A 33 24.12 3.45 -0.70
N GLY A 34 24.09 3.80 -2.00
CA GLY A 34 24.08 2.81 -3.07
C GLY A 34 25.31 1.90 -3.06
N ALA A 35 26.51 2.45 -2.84
CA ALA A 35 27.73 1.66 -2.75
C ALA A 35 27.74 0.72 -1.54
N VAL A 36 27.24 1.20 -0.38
CA VAL A 36 27.11 0.38 0.83
C VAL A 36 26.14 -0.78 0.61
N ILE A 37 25.00 -0.54 -0.04
CA ILE A 37 24.01 -1.58 -0.36
C ILE A 37 24.63 -2.64 -1.28
N VAL A 38 25.31 -2.24 -2.35
CA VAL A 38 25.96 -3.18 -3.28
C VAL A 38 27.04 -4.01 -2.56
N GLN A 39 27.87 -3.37 -1.74
CA GLN A 39 28.88 -4.09 -0.95
C GLN A 39 28.24 -5.10 0.01
N PHE A 40 27.19 -4.69 0.72
CA PHE A 40 26.47 -5.56 1.64
C PHE A 40 25.86 -6.76 0.92
N MET A 41 25.25 -6.56 -0.25
CA MET A 41 24.69 -7.67 -1.01
C MET A 41 25.71 -8.62 -1.58
N ASN A 42 26.84 -8.11 -2.07
CA ASN A 42 27.94 -8.95 -2.52
C ASN A 42 28.45 -9.82 -1.37
N TYR A 43 28.38 -9.32 -0.13
CA TYR A 43 28.67 -10.12 1.07
C TYR A 43 27.56 -11.15 1.39
N LEU A 44 26.33 -10.93 0.93
CA LEU A 44 25.21 -11.86 1.11
C LEU A 44 25.03 -12.86 -0.05
N ASP A 45 25.80 -12.73 -1.14
CA ASP A 45 25.57 -13.45 -2.41
C ASP A 45 24.12 -13.35 -2.93
N MET A 46 23.47 -12.21 -2.70
CA MET A 46 22.10 -11.95 -3.16
C MET A 46 22.10 -11.27 -4.53
N SER A 47 21.33 -11.81 -5.48
CA SER A 47 21.15 -11.24 -6.83
C SER A 47 19.74 -10.65 -7.05
N GLU A 48 19.01 -10.36 -5.98
CA GLU A 48 17.63 -9.86 -6.08
C GLU A 48 17.54 -8.42 -6.61
N ASP A 49 16.35 -8.08 -7.14
CA ASP A 49 16.05 -6.74 -7.64
C ASP A 49 16.10 -5.69 -6.53
N LEU A 50 17.03 -4.74 -6.68
CA LEU A 50 17.33 -3.73 -5.66
C LEU A 50 16.46 -2.50 -5.69
N SER A 51 15.64 -2.35 -6.72
CA SER A 51 14.84 -1.14 -6.90
C SER A 51 13.86 -0.91 -5.74
N ASP A 52 13.54 -1.96 -4.98
CA ASP A 52 12.58 -1.90 -3.89
C ASP A 52 13.20 -2.03 -2.48
N HIS A 53 14.52 -2.13 -2.40
CA HIS A 53 15.23 -2.28 -1.15
C HIS A 53 15.83 -0.94 -0.69
N ALA A 54 15.73 -0.68 0.61
CA ALA A 54 16.31 0.51 1.23
C ALA A 54 16.83 0.18 2.63
N LEU A 55 17.71 1.04 3.15
CA LEU A 55 18.19 0.94 4.53
C LEU A 55 17.28 1.78 5.44
N TRP A 56 16.83 1.18 6.53
CA TRP A 56 16.10 1.85 7.60
C TRP A 56 17.03 2.06 8.79
N CYS A 57 17.22 3.31 9.21
CA CYS A 57 17.96 3.63 10.43
C CYS A 57 16.99 3.66 11.61
N SER A 58 17.13 2.69 12.51
CA SER A 58 16.30 2.61 13.71
C SER A 58 16.63 3.70 14.73
N THR A 59 17.91 4.07 14.86
CA THR A 59 18.39 5.09 15.80
C THR A 59 17.81 6.47 15.49
N ALA A 60 17.76 6.84 14.22
CA ALA A 60 17.25 8.13 13.77
C ALA A 60 15.79 8.08 13.26
N ASN A 61 15.19 6.88 13.17
CA ASN A 61 13.84 6.67 12.62
C ASN A 61 13.67 7.27 11.22
N ILE A 62 14.65 7.07 10.35
CA ILE A 62 14.68 7.58 8.96
C ILE A 62 14.99 6.47 7.95
N TRP A 63 14.44 6.64 6.75
CA TRP A 63 14.80 5.83 5.59
C TRP A 63 15.92 6.48 4.79
N LEU A 64 16.93 5.70 4.42
CA LEU A 64 17.99 6.13 3.52
C LEU A 64 17.60 5.81 2.08
N THR A 65 16.74 6.65 1.51
CA THR A 65 16.17 6.43 0.16
C THR A 65 17.04 6.97 -0.96
N ASN A 66 17.83 8.02 -0.71
CA ASN A 66 18.73 8.58 -1.71
C ASN A 66 20.04 7.78 -1.78
N THR A 67 20.24 7.06 -2.87
CA THR A 67 21.42 6.21 -3.12
C THR A 67 22.69 6.99 -3.45
N THR A 68 22.56 8.26 -3.86
CA THR A 68 23.70 9.12 -4.23
C THR A 68 24.34 9.80 -3.02
N TRP A 69 23.59 9.94 -1.93
CA TRP A 69 24.07 10.59 -0.72
C TRP A 69 25.05 9.70 0.04
N THR A 70 26.02 10.33 0.70
CA THR A 70 27.01 9.63 1.52
C THR A 70 26.51 9.37 2.94
N LEU A 71 27.15 8.42 3.63
CA LEU A 71 26.86 8.17 5.05
C LEU A 71 27.03 9.44 5.90
N ASP A 72 28.07 10.24 5.61
CA ASP A 72 28.31 11.53 6.27
C ASP A 72 27.20 12.56 6.01
N GLN A 73 26.64 12.60 4.80
CA GLN A 73 25.53 13.51 4.48
C GLN A 73 24.26 13.18 5.24
N TYR A 74 24.02 11.91 5.55
CA TYR A 74 22.95 11.47 6.43
C TYR A 74 23.31 11.55 7.93
N GLY A 75 24.56 11.83 8.27
CA GLY A 75 25.04 11.83 9.66
C GLY A 75 25.05 10.44 10.31
N ILE A 76 25.18 9.37 9.52
CA ILE A 76 25.23 7.99 10.04
C ILE A 76 26.63 7.67 10.56
N GLN A 77 26.70 7.17 11.79
CA GLN A 77 27.94 6.79 12.48
C GLN A 77 28.01 5.28 12.75
N SER A 78 29.09 4.82 13.39
CA SER A 78 29.38 3.40 13.70
C SER A 78 28.42 2.72 14.67
N ASP A 79 27.70 3.51 15.47
CA ASP A 79 26.71 3.03 16.44
C ASP A 79 25.30 2.89 15.84
N ALA A 80 25.09 3.37 14.61
CA ALA A 80 23.80 3.30 13.97
C ALA A 80 23.43 1.85 13.64
N ASN A 81 22.18 1.48 13.95
CA ASN A 81 21.65 0.18 13.61
C ASN A 81 20.74 0.29 12.38
N LEU A 82 21.24 -0.23 11.26
CA LEU A 82 20.55 -0.23 9.99
C LEU A 82 19.87 -1.58 9.74
N THR A 83 18.64 -1.52 9.24
CA THR A 83 17.90 -2.69 8.78
C THR A 83 17.78 -2.65 7.27
N PHE A 84 18.15 -3.74 6.58
CA PHE A 84 17.96 -3.85 5.14
C PHE A 84 16.58 -4.44 4.86
N THR A 85 15.68 -3.64 4.29
CA THR A 85 14.29 -4.05 4.15
C THR A 85 13.63 -3.45 2.91
N THR A 86 12.65 -4.16 2.37
CA THR A 86 11.82 -3.67 1.26
C THR A 86 10.98 -2.47 1.71
N LYS A 87 11.00 -1.39 0.93
CA LYS A 87 10.24 -0.17 1.24
C LYS A 87 8.75 -0.33 0.94
N HIS A 88 8.37 -1.10 -0.07
CA HIS A 88 6.96 -1.47 -0.27
C HIS A 88 6.60 -2.73 0.51
N LYS A 89 5.61 -2.64 1.40
CA LYS A 89 5.05 -3.79 2.13
C LYS A 89 3.54 -3.83 1.98
N PHE A 90 2.96 -5.00 2.18
CA PHE A 90 1.51 -5.16 2.18
C PHE A 90 0.91 -4.71 3.50
N ILE A 91 -0.12 -3.87 3.43
CA ILE A 91 -0.95 -3.49 4.58
C ILE A 91 -2.36 -4.06 4.41
N ARG A 92 -2.99 -4.39 5.53
CA ARG A 92 -4.43 -4.67 5.58
C ARG A 92 -5.16 -3.38 5.87
N LEU A 93 -5.83 -2.82 4.85
CA LEU A 93 -6.63 -1.62 4.98
C LEU A 93 -8.09 -2.00 5.16
N GLN A 94 -8.69 -1.53 6.26
CA GLN A 94 -10.14 -1.57 6.43
C GLN A 94 -10.75 -0.31 5.83
N LEU A 95 -11.63 -0.49 4.85
CA LEU A 95 -12.41 0.60 4.29
C LEU A 95 -13.56 1.01 5.23
N PRO A 96 -14.15 2.20 5.04
CA PRO A 96 -15.32 2.64 5.82
C PRO A 96 -16.53 1.70 5.73
N ASP A 97 -16.60 0.89 4.66
CA ASP A 97 -17.62 -0.15 4.46
C ASP A 97 -17.32 -1.48 5.20
N LEU A 98 -16.33 -1.48 6.09
CA LEU A 98 -15.82 -2.62 6.86
C LEU A 98 -15.16 -3.73 6.03
N ARG A 99 -14.99 -3.57 4.72
CA ARG A 99 -14.21 -4.53 3.91
C ARG A 99 -12.73 -4.35 4.17
N ILE A 100 -12.00 -5.47 4.16
CA ILE A 100 -10.55 -5.49 4.34
C ILE A 100 -9.88 -5.78 3.01
N LEU A 101 -8.99 -4.89 2.59
CA LEU A 101 -8.17 -5.03 1.39
C LEU A 101 -6.70 -5.23 1.78
N SER A 102 -5.99 -6.05 1.01
CA SER A 102 -4.52 -6.15 1.10
C SER A 102 -3.91 -5.29 0.00
N LEU A 103 -3.22 -4.21 0.37
CA LEU A 103 -2.69 -3.21 -0.56
C LEU A 103 -1.20 -3.03 -0.34
N ARG A 104 -0.44 -2.85 -1.43
CA ARG A 104 1.01 -2.62 -1.38
C ARG A 104 1.28 -1.12 -1.23
N VAL A 105 1.91 -0.72 -0.12
CA VAL A 105 2.15 0.69 0.22
C VAL A 105 3.64 0.92 0.48
N ASP A 106 4.14 2.10 0.12
CA ASP A 106 5.51 2.53 0.39
C ASP A 106 5.63 3.08 1.82
N PHE A 107 6.51 2.49 2.63
CA PHE A 107 6.76 2.87 4.02
C PHE A 107 7.83 3.96 4.15
N SER A 108 8.53 4.29 3.07
CA SER A 108 9.62 5.26 3.06
C SER A 108 9.18 6.70 2.88
N VAL A 109 7.95 6.91 2.41
CA VAL A 109 7.36 8.23 2.15
C VAL A 109 6.44 8.67 3.28
N SER A 110 6.07 9.94 3.29
CA SER A 110 5.11 10.46 4.27
C SER A 110 3.75 9.76 4.14
N VAL A 111 3.06 9.63 5.28
CA VAL A 111 1.72 9.00 5.33
C VAL A 111 0.78 9.63 4.30
N PHE A 112 0.80 10.96 4.19
CA PHE A 112 0.00 11.70 3.22
C PHE A 112 0.31 11.30 1.77
N ALA A 113 1.60 11.24 1.38
CA ALA A 113 1.99 10.84 0.03
C ALA A 113 1.55 9.40 -0.28
N SER A 114 1.66 8.50 0.71
CA SER A 114 1.16 7.13 0.61
C SER A 114 -0.36 7.08 0.42
N ILE A 115 -1.13 7.90 1.14
CA ILE A 115 -2.59 7.99 0.99
C ILE A 115 -2.97 8.53 -0.38
N CYS A 116 -2.32 9.59 -0.87
CA CYS A 116 -2.59 10.14 -2.20
C CYS A 116 -2.40 9.08 -3.29
N LYS A 117 -1.31 8.29 -3.20
CA LYS A 117 -1.05 7.17 -4.13
C LYS A 117 -2.14 6.10 -4.01
N LEU A 118 -2.48 5.71 -2.79
CA LEU A 118 -3.47 4.67 -2.53
C LEU A 118 -4.89 5.06 -2.99
N CYS A 119 -5.33 6.28 -2.70
CA CYS A 119 -6.64 6.78 -3.10
C CYS A 119 -6.75 6.88 -4.63
N LYS A 120 -5.65 7.26 -5.30
CA LYS A 120 -5.57 7.23 -6.77
C LYS A 120 -5.77 5.82 -7.32
N ASP A 121 -5.15 4.81 -6.71
CA ASP A 121 -5.29 3.40 -7.12
C ASP A 121 -6.70 2.85 -6.84
N LEU A 122 -7.36 3.31 -5.77
CA LEU A 122 -8.75 2.95 -5.43
C LEU A 122 -9.82 3.74 -6.20
N GLY A 123 -9.43 4.77 -6.96
CA GLY A 123 -10.37 5.66 -7.66
C GLY A 123 -11.13 6.62 -6.72
N ILE A 124 -10.60 6.90 -5.54
CA ILE A 124 -11.17 7.83 -4.56
C ILE A 124 -10.62 9.24 -4.82
N ARG A 125 -11.53 10.22 -4.90
CA ARG A 125 -11.20 11.65 -5.05
C ARG A 125 -10.98 12.29 -3.67
N HIS A 126 -10.41 13.49 -3.65
CA HIS A 126 -10.19 14.29 -2.43
C HIS A 126 -9.41 13.53 -1.35
N ALA A 127 -8.23 13.01 -1.71
CA ALA A 127 -7.38 12.25 -0.80
C ALA A 127 -6.91 13.08 0.41
N GLU A 128 -6.98 14.41 0.31
CA GLU A 128 -6.71 15.36 1.39
C GLU A 128 -7.67 15.26 2.58
N GLU A 129 -8.85 14.67 2.38
CA GLU A 129 -9.85 14.47 3.44
C GLU A 129 -9.63 13.15 4.22
N LEU A 130 -8.68 12.33 3.78
CA LEU A 130 -8.48 10.96 4.28
C LEU A 130 -7.14 10.82 5.02
N SER A 131 -7.15 9.97 6.05
CA SER A 131 -5.94 9.58 6.78
C SER A 131 -5.99 8.11 7.19
N PHE A 132 -4.83 7.53 7.50
CA PHE A 132 -4.77 6.20 8.09
C PHE A 132 -5.09 6.26 9.58
N LEU A 133 -5.95 5.36 10.03
CA LEU A 133 -6.15 5.08 11.44
C LEU A 133 -5.40 3.79 11.80
N ARG A 134 -4.51 3.86 12.79
CA ARG A 134 -3.90 2.66 13.37
C ARG A 134 -4.95 1.96 14.22
N LEU A 135 -5.43 0.81 13.74
CA LEU A 135 -6.32 -0.03 14.54
C LEU A 135 -5.53 -0.61 15.73
N PRO A 136 -6.08 -0.60 16.96
CA PRO A 136 -5.44 -1.28 18.08
C PRO A 136 -5.27 -2.76 17.71
N ILE A 137 -4.08 -3.29 17.93
CA ILE A 137 -3.82 -4.73 17.80
C ILE A 137 -4.56 -5.36 18.97
N VAL A 138 -5.79 -5.83 18.73
CA VAL A 138 -6.51 -6.62 19.73
C VAL A 138 -5.74 -7.93 19.85
N SER A 139 -4.87 -8.00 20.84
CA SER A 139 -4.27 -9.23 21.30
C SER A 139 -5.42 -10.09 21.83
N HIS A 140 -5.90 -11.02 21.00
CA HIS A 140 -6.95 -11.96 21.37
C HIS A 140 -6.43 -12.91 22.45
N HIS A 141 -6.45 -12.44 23.69
CA HIS A 141 -6.50 -13.25 24.90
C HIS A 141 -7.60 -12.73 25.82
N THR A 142 -8.76 -12.39 25.25
CA THR A 142 -10.05 -12.48 25.93
C THR A 142 -11.14 -12.60 24.87
N ASN A 143 -12.02 -13.58 25.06
CA ASN A 143 -13.22 -13.78 24.28
C ASN A 143 -14.18 -12.61 24.49
N GLU A 144 -14.01 -11.49 23.78
CA GLU A 144 -15.01 -10.42 23.78
C GLU A 144 -15.54 -10.18 22.36
N CYS A 145 -16.71 -10.79 22.15
CA CYS A 145 -17.79 -10.43 21.26
C CYS A 145 -17.49 -9.38 20.17
N TYR A 146 -17.26 -9.86 18.96
CA TYR A 146 -17.93 -9.25 17.81
C TYR A 146 -19.43 -9.45 18.04
N THR A 147 -20.09 -8.43 18.60
CA THR A 147 -21.55 -8.41 18.71
C THR A 147 -22.13 -8.55 17.31
N SER A 148 -22.56 -9.77 16.99
CA SER A 148 -23.38 -10.04 15.81
C SER A 148 -24.65 -9.18 15.90
N PRO A 149 -25.13 -8.58 14.79
CA PRO A 149 -26.38 -7.83 14.82
C PRO A 149 -27.50 -8.75 15.29
N ARG A 150 -28.13 -8.40 16.43
CA ARG A 150 -29.28 -9.14 16.96
C ARG A 150 -30.39 -9.14 15.90
N HIS A 151 -30.67 -10.31 15.36
CA HIS A 151 -31.88 -10.56 14.58
C HIS A 151 -33.08 -10.35 15.52
N ARG A 152 -33.74 -9.19 15.39
CA ARG A 152 -34.94 -8.83 16.15
C ARG A 152 -36.08 -9.73 15.68
N GLN A 153 -36.22 -10.91 16.26
CA GLN A 153 -37.42 -11.73 16.09
C GLN A 153 -38.59 -10.98 16.74
N GLN A 154 -39.54 -10.54 15.90
CA GLN A 154 -40.83 -10.02 16.35
C GLN A 154 -41.62 -11.21 16.88
N ASN A 155 -41.65 -11.36 18.20
CA ASN A 155 -42.63 -12.22 18.86
C ASN A 155 -43.98 -11.51 18.84
N PHE A 156 -44.83 -11.85 17.88
CA PHE A 156 -46.28 -11.66 18.02
C PHE A 156 -46.77 -12.71 19.01
N SER A 157 -46.93 -12.32 20.28
CA SER A 157 -47.59 -13.14 21.29
C SER A 157 -49.08 -13.22 20.98
N ASN A 158 -49.53 -14.42 20.62
CA ASN A 158 -50.92 -14.85 20.61
C ASN A 158 -51.56 -14.61 21.98
N THR A 159 -52.67 -13.88 22.00
CA THR A 159 -53.60 -13.88 23.13
C THR A 159 -55.03 -14.07 22.65
N LEU A 160 -55.70 -15.02 23.31
CA LEU A 160 -57.15 -15.23 23.45
C LEU A 160 -57.88 -16.17 22.47
N ASN A 161 -58.06 -17.39 22.96
CA ASN A 161 -59.24 -18.25 22.77
C ASN A 161 -60.55 -17.46 22.96
N ARG A 162 -61.58 -17.67 22.10
CA ARG A 162 -62.89 -18.26 22.49
C ARG A 162 -63.89 -18.46 21.31
N HIS A 163 -64.24 -19.73 21.04
CA HIS A 163 -65.54 -20.32 20.61
C HIS A 163 -66.31 -19.83 19.35
N HIS A 164 -66.58 -20.74 18.41
CA HIS A 164 -67.92 -21.33 18.13
C HIS A 164 -67.86 -22.44 17.05
N SER A 165 -68.76 -23.42 17.20
CA SER A 165 -68.94 -24.65 16.42
C SER A 165 -69.65 -24.47 15.07
N ILE A 166 -69.87 -25.61 14.38
CA ILE A 166 -70.62 -25.87 13.12
C ILE A 166 -69.64 -25.90 11.92
N GLY A 167 -69.50 -26.95 11.12
CA GLY A 167 -70.42 -28.00 10.68
C GLY A 167 -70.29 -28.06 9.14
N ASP A 168 -70.31 -29.28 8.59
CA ASP A 168 -70.61 -29.61 7.19
C ASP A 168 -69.52 -29.51 6.07
N SER A 169 -69.21 -30.71 5.55
CA SER A 169 -69.46 -31.15 4.17
C SER A 169 -68.59 -30.67 2.98
N LEU A 170 -67.92 -31.66 2.37
CA LEU A 170 -67.98 -32.04 0.93
C LEU A 170 -68.03 -30.94 -0.15
N ALA A 171 -67.00 -30.88 -1.01
CA ALA A 171 -67.05 -30.83 -2.50
C ALA A 171 -65.66 -30.39 -3.02
N ASN A 172 -64.93 -31.12 -3.88
CA ASN A 172 -65.14 -31.44 -5.30
C ASN A 172 -65.28 -30.25 -6.25
N ASN A 173 -64.20 -29.93 -6.97
CA ASN A 173 -64.13 -29.52 -8.39
C ASN A 173 -62.67 -29.11 -8.74
N SER A 174 -61.93 -29.83 -9.61
CA SER A 174 -61.88 -29.70 -11.09
C SER A 174 -61.83 -28.23 -11.56
N SER A 175 -60.91 -27.73 -12.39
CA SER A 175 -59.94 -28.33 -13.30
C SER A 175 -59.25 -27.21 -14.12
N THR A 176 -58.10 -27.52 -14.74
CA THR A 176 -57.62 -27.01 -16.05
C THR A 176 -57.04 -25.58 -16.18
N PHE A 177 -55.73 -25.47 -16.44
CA PHE A 177 -55.12 -25.13 -17.75
C PHE A 177 -53.61 -24.88 -17.61
N SER A 178 -52.81 -25.67 -18.34
CA SER A 178 -51.38 -25.46 -18.65
C SER A 178 -51.25 -24.86 -20.07
N PRO A 179 -50.07 -24.75 -20.71
CA PRO A 179 -48.80 -24.07 -20.40
C PRO A 179 -48.34 -23.17 -21.57
N THR A 180 -47.30 -22.33 -21.43
CA THR A 180 -46.43 -21.98 -22.58
C THR A 180 -45.05 -21.44 -22.18
N THR A 181 -44.12 -21.63 -23.10
CA THR A 181 -42.65 -21.78 -23.03
C THR A 181 -41.80 -20.50 -22.87
N PRO A 182 -40.50 -20.64 -22.55
CA PRO A 182 -39.54 -19.53 -22.47
C PRO A 182 -38.77 -19.32 -23.80
N LYS A 183 -38.30 -18.10 -24.07
CA LYS A 183 -37.31 -17.82 -25.13
C LYS A 183 -36.16 -16.94 -24.62
N LEU A 184 -34.95 -17.50 -24.72
CA LEU A 184 -33.66 -16.80 -24.75
C LEU A 184 -33.57 -15.85 -25.95
N ARG A 185 -32.85 -14.73 -25.81
CA ARG A 185 -32.08 -14.14 -26.91
C ARG A 185 -30.88 -13.34 -26.41
N SER A 186 -29.69 -13.75 -26.84
CA SER A 186 -28.42 -13.03 -26.74
C SER A 186 -28.37 -11.84 -27.69
N ASN A 187 -27.37 -10.94 -27.51
CA ASN A 187 -26.47 -10.52 -28.59
C ASN A 187 -25.33 -9.62 -28.05
N ASN A 188 -24.10 -9.93 -28.48
CA ASN A 188 -22.90 -9.11 -28.39
C ASN A 188 -22.83 -8.13 -29.57
N SER A 189 -22.19 -6.96 -29.40
CA SER A 189 -21.22 -6.39 -30.37
C SER A 189 -20.52 -5.13 -29.82
N THR A 190 -19.52 -4.69 -30.55
CA THR A 190 -18.20 -4.23 -30.07
C THR A 190 -17.90 -2.80 -30.52
N PHE A 191 -17.03 -2.11 -29.78
CA PHE A 191 -16.27 -0.87 -30.05
C PHE A 191 -16.34 -0.18 -31.44
N HIS A 192 -16.48 1.16 -31.42
CA HIS A 192 -15.67 2.06 -32.27
C HIS A 192 -15.43 3.43 -31.60
N LYS A 193 -14.22 3.96 -31.83
CA LYS A 193 -13.58 5.13 -31.24
C LYS A 193 -13.53 6.27 -32.26
N GLN A 194 -13.76 7.52 -31.86
CA GLN A 194 -13.17 8.69 -32.55
C GLN A 194 -13.07 9.93 -31.65
N ARG A 195 -11.86 10.51 -31.65
CA ARG A 195 -11.43 11.72 -30.95
C ARG A 195 -11.87 12.98 -31.72
N SER A 196 -12.09 14.07 -31.00
CA SER A 196 -11.71 15.41 -31.46
C SER A 196 -11.35 16.27 -30.25
N ILE A 197 -10.06 16.61 -30.15
CA ILE A 197 -9.52 17.65 -29.27
C ILE A 197 -8.98 18.70 -30.24
N SER A 198 -9.54 19.90 -30.20
CA SER A 198 -8.99 21.08 -30.86
C SER A 198 -7.78 21.59 -30.08
N ASN A 199 -6.75 21.91 -30.86
CA ASN A 199 -5.42 22.30 -30.44
C ASN A 199 -5.41 23.71 -29.85
N LEU A 200 -4.73 23.90 -28.70
CA LEU A 200 -4.21 25.20 -28.28
C LEU A 200 -2.68 25.13 -28.33
N SER A 201 -2.11 25.90 -29.24
CA SER A 201 -0.68 25.96 -29.52
C SER A 201 0.01 27.11 -28.77
N LYS A 202 1.17 26.78 -28.18
CA LYS A 202 2.45 27.55 -28.17
C LYS A 202 2.51 28.94 -27.52
N SER A 203 3.35 29.05 -26.47
CA SER A 203 4.52 29.96 -26.39
C SER A 203 5.26 29.67 -25.08
N LEU A 204 6.38 28.93 -25.03
CA LEU A 204 7.79 29.34 -25.20
C LEU A 204 8.21 30.63 -24.47
N ASN A 205 9.02 30.40 -23.43
CA ASN A 205 10.28 31.03 -23.04
C ASN A 205 10.40 32.56 -22.96
N SER A 206 10.75 33.06 -21.77
CA SER A 206 11.93 33.91 -21.61
C SER A 206 12.54 33.80 -20.20
N LEU A 207 13.78 33.34 -20.15
CA LEU A 207 14.78 33.63 -19.13
C LEU A 207 15.38 35.00 -19.47
N THR A 208 15.45 35.93 -18.51
CA THR A 208 16.49 36.97 -18.47
C THR A 208 16.76 37.34 -17.01
N ILE A 209 17.97 37.00 -16.57
CA ILE A 209 18.72 37.64 -15.48
C ILE A 209 19.30 38.96 -16.03
N ASN A 210 19.43 39.96 -15.15
CA ASN A 210 20.24 41.21 -15.13
C ASN A 210 19.40 42.24 -14.35
N ASP A 211 19.80 42.92 -13.28
CA ASP A 211 21.08 43.19 -12.61
C ASP A 211 20.88 43.14 -11.08
#